data_AF-A0A3M8A2G8-F1
#
_entry.id   AF-A0A3M8A2G8-F1
#
_cell.length_a   1.000
_cell.length_b   1.000
_cell.length_c   1.000
_cell.angle_alpha   90.00
_cell.angle_beta   90.00
_cell.angle_gamma   90.00
#
_symmetry.space_group_name_H-M   'P 1'
#
loop_
_entity.id
_entity.type
_entity.pdbx_description
1 polymer ?
#
loop_
_entity_poly.entity_id
_entity_poly.type
_entity_poly.pdbx_seq_one_letter_code
_entity_poly.pdbx_strand_id
1 'polypeptide(L)'
;MNVVNPHFLDVFLRPLTGLADDDEAVAHYKEIELQTEQQYKAVIRETLVEHFNNLEEVEKRKSKIALSYYLTKPEIDFERVFYSLLPPFDAPPNARDFFLWLWEELFIGESFELIDVESYKVVADMYEPLRSEK
;
A
#
# COMPACT_ATOMS: atom_id res chain seq x y z
N MET A 1 -12.65 1.89 20.94
CA MET A 1 -12.29 0.82 19.99
C MET A 1 -12.04 1.48 18.65
N ASN A 2 -10.81 1.40 18.15
CA ASN A 2 -10.46 2.00 16.87
C ASN A 2 -10.95 1.10 15.74
N VAL A 3 -11.29 1.67 14.59
CA VAL A 3 -11.72 0.91 13.42
C VAL A 3 -10.64 0.97 12.37
N VAL A 4 -10.31 -0.17 11.79
CA VAL A 4 -9.39 -0.29 10.66
C VAL A 4 -10.10 -1.00 9.51
N ASN A 5 -9.92 -0.48 8.30
CA ASN A 5 -10.49 -1.08 7.10
C ASN A 5 -9.36 -1.48 6.13
N PRO A 6 -9.22 -2.78 5.77
CA PRO A 6 -8.17 -3.26 4.87
C PRO A 6 -8.16 -2.58 3.51
N HIS A 7 -9.31 -2.15 3.01
CA HIS A 7 -9.42 -1.57 1.66
C HIS A 7 -8.74 -0.21 1.53
N PHE A 8 -8.28 0.39 2.64
CA PHE A 8 -7.39 1.54 2.57
C PHE A 8 -5.93 1.17 2.23
N LEU A 9 -5.54 -0.11 2.24
CA LEU A 9 -4.26 -0.53 1.65
C LEU A 9 -4.29 -0.36 0.13
N ASP A 10 -5.44 -0.63 -0.49
CA ASP A 10 -5.65 -0.51 -1.93
C ASP A 10 -5.45 0.93 -2.41
N VAL A 11 -5.75 1.91 -1.54
CA VAL A 11 -5.63 3.35 -1.82
C VAL A 11 -4.20 3.73 -2.23
N PHE A 12 -3.18 3.14 -1.61
CA PHE A 12 -1.79 3.40 -1.96
C PHE A 12 -1.44 2.93 -3.37
N LEU A 13 -2.01 1.80 -3.79
CA LEU A 13 -1.67 1.08 -5.01
C LEU A 13 -2.59 1.43 -6.20
N ARG A 14 -3.55 2.35 -6.02
CA ARG A 14 -4.46 2.83 -7.08
C ARG A 14 -3.73 3.18 -8.39
N PRO A 15 -2.57 3.88 -8.40
CA PRO A 15 -1.87 4.19 -9.65
C PRO A 15 -1.37 2.97 -10.42
N LEU A 16 -1.18 1.84 -9.75
CA LEU A 16 -0.71 0.58 -10.35
C LEU A 16 -1.86 -0.37 -10.69
N THR A 17 -3.09 -0.01 -10.34
CA THR A 17 -4.24 -0.93 -10.41
C THR A 17 -4.61 -1.25 -11.86
N GLY A 18 -4.66 -2.54 -12.17
CA GLY A 18 -5.05 -3.05 -13.50
C GLY A 18 -3.97 -2.92 -14.57
N LEU A 19 -2.78 -2.40 -14.23
CA LEU A 19 -1.71 -2.21 -15.21
C LEU A 19 -1.08 -3.53 -15.68
N ALA A 20 -1.34 -4.66 -15.01
CA ALA A 20 -0.95 -5.97 -15.53
C ALA A 20 -1.61 -6.32 -16.88
N ASP A 21 -2.75 -5.70 -17.20
CA ASP A 21 -3.44 -5.86 -18.48
C ASP A 21 -2.97 -4.84 -19.54
N ASP A 22 -2.04 -3.93 -19.19
CA ASP A 22 -1.45 -2.93 -20.08
C ASP A 22 -0.06 -3.39 -20.53
N ASP A 23 0.04 -3.83 -21.79
CA ASP A 23 1.28 -4.33 -22.39
C ASP A 23 2.42 -3.30 -22.34
N GLU A 24 2.13 -2.01 -22.46
CA GLU A 24 3.16 -0.95 -22.41
C GLU A 24 3.67 -0.77 -20.99
N ALA A 25 2.78 -0.78 -19.99
CA ALA A 25 3.17 -0.72 -18.59
C ALA A 25 3.99 -1.95 -18.19
N VAL A 26 3.54 -3.16 -18.55
CA VAL A 26 4.28 -4.40 -18.27
C VAL A 26 5.66 -4.38 -18.93
N ALA A 27 5.76 -3.93 -20.18
CA ALA A 27 7.04 -3.81 -20.87
C ALA A 27 7.98 -2.82 -20.15
N HIS A 28 7.46 -1.65 -19.75
CA HIS A 28 8.23 -0.64 -19.02
C HIS A 28 8.85 -1.19 -17.73
N TYR A 29 8.05 -1.84 -16.88
CA TYR A 29 8.56 -2.36 -15.60
C TYR A 29 9.46 -3.59 -15.77
N LYS A 30 9.29 -4.36 -16.85
CA LYS A 30 10.19 -5.46 -17.20
C LYS A 30 11.59 -4.96 -17.55
N GLU A 31 11.71 -3.81 -18.21
CA GLU A 31 13.01 -3.19 -18.54
C GLU A 31 13.74 -2.65 -17.30
N ILE A 32 13.01 -2.28 -16.25
CA ILE A 32 13.58 -1.78 -14.98
C ILE A 32 14.22 -2.92 -14.15
N GLU A 33 13.86 -4.18 -14.42
CA GLU A 33 14.32 -5.38 -13.71
C GLU A 33 14.22 -5.25 -12.18
N LEU A 34 13.00 -5.08 -11.64
CA LEU A 34 12.78 -4.94 -10.20
C LEU A 34 13.25 -6.19 -9.42
N GLN A 35 14.46 -6.11 -8.86
CA GLN A 35 15.10 -7.20 -8.11
C GLN A 35 15.68 -6.73 -6.78
N THR A 36 15.79 -5.42 -6.58
CA THR A 36 16.43 -4.81 -5.41
C THR A 36 15.49 -3.84 -4.71
N GLU A 37 15.67 -3.69 -3.39
CA GLU A 37 14.98 -2.69 -2.57
C GLU A 37 15.00 -1.30 -3.21
N GLN A 38 16.17 -0.88 -3.72
CA GLN A 38 16.36 0.46 -4.28
C GLN A 38 15.48 0.69 -5.51
N GLN A 39 15.28 -0.34 -6.34
CA GLN A 39 14.43 -0.24 -7.52
C GLN A 39 12.94 -0.17 -7.13
N TYR A 40 12.50 -0.98 -6.17
CA TYR A 40 11.13 -0.89 -5.65
C TYR A 40 10.87 0.47 -4.99
N LYS A 41 11.81 0.99 -4.19
CA LYS A 41 11.73 2.34 -3.61
C LYS A 41 11.69 3.44 -4.67
N ALA A 42 12.39 3.26 -5.79
CA ALA A 42 12.30 4.20 -6.91
C ALA A 42 10.87 4.24 -7.49
N VAL A 43 10.28 3.08 -7.77
CA VAL A 43 8.87 2.99 -8.24
C VAL A 43 7.91 3.61 -7.24
N ILE A 44 8.06 3.29 -5.95
CA ILE A 44 7.22 3.88 -4.88
C ILE A 44 7.33 5.41 -4.90
N ARG A 45 8.54 5.95 -4.99
CA ARG A 45 8.78 7.39 -4.98
C ARG A 45 8.23 8.10 -6.20
N GLU A 46 8.39 7.50 -7.37
CA GLU A 46 7.98 8.08 -8.64
C GLU A 46 6.48 7.98 -8.88
N THR A 47 5.83 6.93 -8.38
CA THR A 47 4.41 6.66 -8.68
C THR A 47 3.49 6.86 -7.49
N LEU A 48 3.87 6.40 -6.30
CA LEU A 48 2.95 6.27 -5.16
C LEU A 48 3.02 7.45 -4.20
N VAL A 49 4.20 8.06 -4.04
CA VAL A 49 4.39 9.21 -3.13
C VAL A 49 3.58 10.43 -3.59
N GLU A 50 3.66 10.80 -4.87
CA GLU A 50 2.87 11.92 -5.40
C GLU A 50 1.37 11.65 -5.29
N HIS A 51 0.94 10.44 -5.68
CA HIS A 51 -0.45 10.02 -5.54
C HIS A 51 -0.94 10.16 -4.10
N PHE A 52 -0.20 9.63 -3.11
CA PHE A 52 -0.57 9.73 -1.71
C PHE A 52 -0.67 11.19 -1.23
N ASN A 53 0.27 12.05 -1.65
CA ASN A 53 0.28 13.46 -1.26
C ASN A 53 -0.93 14.24 -1.79
N ASN A 54 -1.51 13.79 -2.91
CA ASN A 54 -2.71 14.37 -3.51
C ASN A 54 -4.03 13.85 -2.93
N LEU A 55 -4.00 12.86 -2.05
CA LEU A 55 -5.20 12.36 -1.37
C LEU A 55 -5.74 13.37 -0.34
N GLU A 56 -7.03 13.25 -0.03
CA GLU A 56 -7.65 13.98 1.07
C GLU A 56 -7.06 13.54 2.42
N GLU A 57 -6.96 14.48 3.37
CA GLU A 57 -6.34 14.21 4.69
C GLU A 57 -7.02 13.07 5.45
N VAL A 58 -8.34 12.88 5.26
CA VAL A 58 -9.08 11.77 5.84
C VAL A 58 -8.62 10.43 5.25
N GLU A 59 -8.46 10.34 3.93
CA GLU A 59 -7.97 9.13 3.26
C GLU A 59 -6.52 8.84 3.67
N LYS A 60 -5.65 9.85 3.69
CA LYS A 60 -4.26 9.69 4.18
C LYS A 60 -4.22 9.10 5.58
N ARG A 61 -4.99 9.66 6.51
CA ARG A 61 -5.05 9.20 7.90
C ARG A 61 -5.56 7.76 8.00
N LYS A 62 -6.66 7.42 7.32
CA LYS A 62 -7.23 6.05 7.35
C LYS A 62 -6.29 5.04 6.70
N SER A 63 -5.62 5.40 5.62
CA SER A 63 -4.64 4.56 4.91
C SER A 63 -3.38 4.34 5.72
N LYS A 64 -2.85 5.39 6.37
CA LYS A 64 -1.73 5.26 7.30
C LYS A 64 -2.05 4.33 8.47
N ILE A 65 -3.23 4.47 9.08
CA ILE A 65 -3.67 3.58 10.17
C ILE A 65 -3.79 2.13 9.68
N ALA A 66 -4.36 1.91 8.50
CA ALA A 66 -4.44 0.58 7.91
C ALA A 66 -3.06 -0.02 7.69
N LEU A 67 -2.14 0.70 7.04
CA LEU A 67 -0.78 0.23 6.80
C LEU A 67 -0.03 -0.09 8.10
N SER A 68 -0.09 0.81 9.07
CA SER A 68 0.51 0.62 10.41
C SER A 68 -0.05 -0.62 11.13
N TYR A 69 -1.37 -0.79 11.13
CA TYR A 69 -2.02 -1.96 11.73
C TYR A 69 -1.58 -3.27 11.08
N TYR A 70 -1.59 -3.32 9.74
CA TYR A 70 -1.25 -4.53 8.99
C TYR A 70 0.24 -4.86 9.09
N LEU A 71 1.13 -3.86 9.08
CA LEU A 71 2.57 -4.06 9.28
C LEU A 71 2.91 -4.52 10.72
N THR A 72 2.12 -4.12 11.70
CA THR A 72 2.26 -4.55 13.11
C THR A 72 1.78 -6.00 13.32
N LYS A 73 0.79 -6.48 12.55
CA LYS A 73 0.27 -7.84 12.69
C LYS A 73 1.13 -8.87 11.93
N PRO A 74 1.51 -10.00 12.56
CA PRO A 74 2.35 -11.00 11.92
C PRO A 74 1.62 -11.88 10.88
N GLU A 75 0.29 -11.97 10.93
CA GLU A 75 -0.51 -12.95 10.18
C GLU A 75 -1.17 -12.39 8.90
N ILE A 76 -0.58 -11.35 8.29
CA ILE A 76 -1.12 -10.74 7.08
C ILE A 76 -0.55 -11.39 5.81
N ASP A 77 -1.45 -11.79 4.91
CA ASP A 77 -1.12 -12.22 3.55
C ASP A 77 -0.90 -10.99 2.64
N PHE A 78 0.30 -10.42 2.69
CA PHE A 78 0.68 -9.25 1.88
C PHE A 78 0.81 -9.57 0.39
N GLU A 79 1.07 -10.82 0.02
CA GLU A 79 1.13 -11.25 -1.37
C GLU A 79 -0.25 -11.11 -2.02
N ARG A 80 -1.29 -11.61 -1.34
CA ARG A 80 -2.68 -11.42 -1.78
C ARG A 80 -3.08 -9.94 -1.87
N VAL A 81 -2.65 -9.11 -0.91
CA VAL A 81 -2.95 -7.66 -0.95
C VAL A 81 -2.25 -6.99 -2.12
N PHE A 82 -0.99 -7.33 -2.40
CA PHE A 82 -0.24 -6.75 -3.50
C PHE A 82 -0.84 -7.12 -4.85
N TYR A 83 -1.13 -8.40 -5.07
CA TYR A 83 -1.64 -8.90 -6.35
C TYR A 83 -3.15 -8.69 -6.56
N SER A 84 -3.92 -8.30 -5.52
CA SER A 84 -5.37 -8.04 -5.66
C SER A 84 -5.68 -6.91 -6.65
N LEU A 85 -4.72 -6.02 -6.87
CA LEU A 85 -4.85 -4.86 -7.75
C LEU A 85 -4.16 -5.04 -9.10
N LEU A 86 -3.61 -6.23 -9.39
CA LEU A 86 -3.00 -6.53 -10.68
C LEU A 86 -1.91 -5.51 -11.07
N PRO A 87 -0.87 -5.31 -10.24
CA PRO A 87 0.24 -4.43 -10.58
C PRO A 87 1.03 -4.98 -11.79
N PRO A 88 1.72 -4.12 -12.56
CA PRO A 88 2.40 -4.51 -13.80
C PRO A 88 3.74 -5.23 -13.57
N PHE A 89 4.06 -5.60 -12.33
CA PHE A 89 5.31 -6.22 -11.93
C PHE A 89 5.12 -7.11 -10.70
N ASP A 90 6.09 -7.99 -10.47
CA ASP A 90 6.06 -8.93 -9.37
C ASP A 90 6.43 -8.28 -8.02
N ALA A 91 5.84 -8.81 -6.95
CA ALA A 91 6.22 -8.46 -5.60
C ALA A 91 7.69 -8.86 -5.32
N PRO A 92 8.37 -8.22 -4.36
CA PRO A 92 9.64 -8.74 -3.85
C PRO A 92 9.44 -10.14 -3.24
N PRO A 93 10.52 -10.94 -3.06
CA PRO A 93 10.43 -12.32 -2.54
C PRO A 93 9.65 -12.46 -1.23
N ASN A 94 9.65 -11.40 -0.41
CA ASN A 94 8.72 -11.22 0.68
C ASN A 94 7.86 -9.99 0.40
N ALA A 95 6.60 -10.20 0.01
CA ALA A 95 5.68 -9.12 -0.35
C ALA A 95 5.50 -8.06 0.75
N ARG A 96 5.69 -8.44 2.04
CA ARG A 96 5.67 -7.49 3.16
C ARG A 96 6.71 -6.39 3.01
N ASP A 97 7.86 -6.68 2.40
CA ASP A 97 8.97 -5.72 2.24
C ASP A 97 8.55 -4.55 1.35
N PHE A 98 7.70 -4.79 0.34
CA PHE A 98 7.13 -3.71 -0.47
C PHE A 98 6.37 -2.68 0.40
N PHE A 99 5.51 -3.17 1.31
CA PHE A 99 4.71 -2.32 2.18
C PHE A 99 5.54 -1.63 3.27
N LEU A 100 6.64 -2.26 3.72
CA LEU A 100 7.62 -1.63 4.59
C LEU A 100 8.32 -0.47 3.88
N TRP A 101 8.82 -0.69 2.67
CA TRP A 101 9.48 0.35 1.89
C TRP A 101 8.53 1.49 1.54
N LEU A 102 7.25 1.16 1.28
CA LEU A 102 6.19 2.15 1.12
C LEU A 102 6.03 3.02 2.38
N TRP A 103 6.02 2.42 3.57
CA TRP A 103 6.00 3.16 4.83
C TRP A 103 7.21 4.08 4.98
N GLU A 104 8.41 3.57 4.71
CA GLU A 104 9.67 4.31 4.83
C GLU A 104 9.74 5.53 3.90
N GLU A 105 9.22 5.41 2.66
CA GLU A 105 9.19 6.53 1.71
C GLU A 105 8.10 7.56 2.03
N LEU A 106 6.96 7.15 2.62
CA LEU A 106 5.85 8.05 2.93
C LEU A 106 5.94 8.71 4.32
N PHE A 107 6.52 8.03 5.31
CA PHE A 107 6.51 8.42 6.72
C PHE A 107 7.92 8.40 7.32
N ILE A 108 8.83 9.16 6.70
CA ILE A 108 10.25 9.21 7.04
C ILE A 108 10.45 9.52 8.53
N GLY A 109 11.11 8.60 9.23
CA GLY A 109 11.43 8.72 10.65
C GLY A 109 10.30 8.32 11.61
N GLU A 110 9.16 7.85 11.09
CA GLU A 110 8.06 7.33 11.90
C GLU A 110 8.12 5.80 12.05
N SER A 111 7.70 5.28 13.21
CA SER A 111 7.49 3.83 13.40
C SER A 111 6.08 3.44 12.98
N PHE A 112 5.94 2.31 12.30
CA PHE A 112 4.64 1.71 11.98
C PHE A 112 4.05 0.92 13.15
N GLU A 113 4.81 0.63 14.20
CA GLU A 113 4.41 -0.26 15.29
C GLU A 113 3.30 0.34 16.16
N LEU A 114 2.21 -0.40 16.32
CA LEU A 114 1.13 -0.06 17.24
C LEU A 114 1.29 -0.78 18.59
N ILE A 115 1.25 -0.02 19.69
CA ILE A 115 1.41 -0.54 21.06
C ILE A 115 0.26 -1.49 21.44
N ASP A 116 -0.97 -1.19 21.03
CA ASP A 116 -2.17 -1.96 21.39
C ASP A 116 -3.01 -2.28 20.14
N VAL A 117 -2.49 -3.22 19.35
CA VAL A 117 -3.15 -3.68 18.11
C VAL A 117 -4.49 -4.37 18.37
N GLU A 118 -4.69 -4.93 19.58
CA GLU A 118 -5.93 -5.61 19.98
C GLU A 118 -7.09 -4.62 20.24
N SER A 119 -6.79 -3.34 20.48
CA SER A 119 -7.80 -2.28 20.61
C SER A 119 -8.52 -1.91 19.30
N TYR A 120 -8.06 -2.46 18.17
CA TYR A 120 -8.59 -2.19 16.83
C TYR A 120 -9.53 -3.30 16.36
N LYS A 121 -10.66 -2.89 15.82
CA LYS A 121 -11.63 -3.75 15.15
C LYS A 121 -11.48 -3.61 13.63
N VAL A 122 -11.28 -4.74 12.95
CA VAL A 122 -11.29 -4.78 11.49
C VAL A 122 -12.72 -4.71 10.97
N VAL A 123 -13.00 -3.78 10.05
CA VAL A 123 -14.26 -3.65 9.33
C VAL A 123 -13.95 -3.50 7.84
N ALA A 124 -14.18 -4.55 7.06
CA ALA A 124 -13.90 -4.58 5.62
C ALA A 124 -15.08 -4.03 4.80
N ASP A 125 -15.34 -2.72 4.89
CA ASP A 125 -16.33 -2.05 4.03
C ASP A 125 -15.64 -1.60 2.74
N MET A 126 -15.84 -2.36 1.65
CA MET A 126 -15.24 -2.07 0.34
C MET A 126 -15.61 -0.71 -0.24
N TYR A 127 -16.71 -0.10 0.21
CA TYR A 127 -17.17 1.19 -0.30
C TYR A 127 -16.64 2.36 0.52
N GLU A 128 -16.10 2.14 1.71
CA GLU A 128 -15.63 3.22 2.57
C GLU A 128 -14.54 4.08 1.90
N PRO A 129 -13.52 3.51 1.23
CA PRO A 129 -12.51 4.32 0.53
C PRO A 129 -13.04 5.11 -0.67
N LEU A 130 -14.29 4.86 -1.09
CA LEU A 130 -14.95 5.55 -2.20
C LEU A 130 -15.93 6.64 -1.73
N ARG A 131 -16.20 6.71 -0.42
CA ARG A 131 -17.08 7.73 0.15
C ARG A 131 -16.30 9.02 0.30
N SER A 132 -16.67 10.04 -0.46
CA SER A 132 -16.27 11.42 -0.14
C SER A 132 -16.96 11.82 1.16
N GLU A 133 -16.20 12.08 2.22
CA GLU A 133 -16.74 12.76 3.40
C GLU A 133 -17.01 14.22 2.97
N LYS A 134 -18.30 14.58 2.87
CA LYS A 134 -18.74 15.95 2.59
C LYS A 134 -18.62 16.84 3.82
#